data_AF-A0A0C2SQ74-F1
#
_entry.id   AF-A0A0C2SQ74-F1
#
_cell.length_a   1.000
_cell.length_b   1.000
_cell.length_c   1.000
_cell.angle_alpha   90.00
_cell.angle_beta   90.00
_cell.angle_gamma   90.00
#
_symmetry.space_group_name_H-M   'P 1'
#
loop_
_entity.id
_entity.type
_entity.pdbx_description
1 polymer ?
#
loop_
_entity_poly.entity_id
_entity_poly.type
_entity_poly.pdbx_seq_one_letter_code
_entity_poly.pdbx_strand_id
1 'polypeptide(L)' 'ALWARWIMLNKVEFDQNRAGGVEKFIDEYWKMIHLAAGWEALVYQLLVLEAWRLLRHYEIISLLEHYEELVGMQYW' A
#
# COMPACT_ATOMS: atom_id res chain seq x y z
N ALA A 1 -7.62 -5.81 8.14
CA ALA A 1 -8.69 -6.58 7.48
C ALA A 1 -8.66 -6.45 5.96
N LEU A 2 -8.65 -5.23 5.41
CA LEU A 2 -8.63 -4.99 3.95
C LEU A 2 -7.46 -5.68 3.25
N TRP A 3 -6.23 -5.46 3.73
CA TRP A 3 -5.03 -6.08 3.17
C TRP A 3 -5.12 -7.62 3.11
N ALA A 4 -5.50 -8.25 4.23
CA ALA A 4 -5.62 -9.70 4.30
C ALA A 4 -6.66 -10.25 3.31
N ARG A 5 -7.81 -9.58 3.17
CA ARG A 5 -8.84 -9.94 2.18
C ARG A 5 -8.30 -9.79 0.75
N TRP A 6 -7.63 -8.68 0.46
CA TRP A 6 -7.11 -8.40 -0.87
C TRP A 6 -6.03 -9.41 -1.27
N ILE A 7 -5.08 -9.71 -0.38
CA ILE A 7 -4.04 -10.72 -0.63
C ILE A 7 -4.64 -12.10 -0.87
N MET A 8 -5.70 -12.49 -0.15
CA MET A 8 -6.36 -13.77 -0.38
C MET A 8 -6.88 -13.90 -1.82
N LEU A 9 -7.38 -12.81 -2.41
CA LEU A 9 -7.94 -12.79 -3.77
C LEU A 9 -6.87 -12.61 -4.84
N ASN A 10 -5.82 -11.85 -4.55
CA ASN A 10 -4.84 -11.40 -5.55
C ASN A 10 -3.42 -11.97 -5.31
N LYS A 11 -3.28 -13.04 -4.51
CA LYS A 11 -1.98 -13.59 -4.09
C LYS A 11 -1.03 -13.88 -5.26
N VAL A 12 -1.54 -14.53 -6.30
CA VAL A 12 -0.72 -14.94 -7.46
C VAL A 12 -0.13 -13.72 -8.17
N GLU A 13 -0.96 -12.70 -8.38
CA GLU A 13 -0.54 -11.45 -9.01
C GLU A 13 0.44 -10.66 -8.13
N PHE A 14 0.15 -10.59 -6.82
CA PHE A 14 1.05 -9.97 -5.85
C PHE A 14 2.43 -10.66 -5.83
N ASP A 15 2.48 -11.99 -5.87
CA ASP A 15 3.75 -12.72 -5.85
C ASP A 15 4.58 -12.52 -7.15
N GLN A 16 3.93 -12.18 -8.28
CA GLN A 16 4.60 -11.87 -9.55
C GLN A 16 5.22 -10.47 -9.57
N ASN A 17 4.52 -9.47 -9.03
CA ASN A 17 5.03 -8.12 -8.85
C ASN A 17 4.51 -7.55 -7.52
N ARG A 18 5.34 -7.63 -6.48
CA ARG A 18 4.94 -7.27 -5.12
C ARG A 18 4.64 -5.78 -4.98
N ALA A 19 5.54 -4.92 -5.45
CA ALA A 19 5.34 -3.47 -5.41
C ALA A 19 4.09 -3.07 -6.21
N GLY A 20 3.95 -3.57 -7.44
CA GLY A 20 2.76 -3.30 -8.25
C GLY A 20 1.47 -3.89 -7.67
N GLY A 21 1.56 -4.98 -6.92
CA GLY A 21 0.42 -5.52 -6.17
C GLY A 21 0.00 -4.60 -5.02
N VAL A 22 0.96 -4.04 -4.28
CA VAL A 22 0.65 -3.03 -3.24
C VAL A 22 0.08 -1.76 -3.86
N GLU A 23 0.62 -1.31 -4.99
CA GLU A 23 0.10 -0.17 -5.74
C GLU A 23 -1.37 -0.38 -6.13
N LYS A 24 -1.72 -1.54 -6.69
CA LYS A 24 -3.12 -1.90 -6.98
C LYS A 24 -4.02 -1.93 -5.76
N PHE A 25 -3.51 -2.43 -4.63
CA PHE A 25 -4.24 -2.39 -3.37
C PHE A 25 -4.50 -0.93 -2.93
N ILE A 26 -3.50 -0.06 -3.06
CA ILE A 26 -3.64 1.37 -2.76
C ILE A 26 -4.66 2.00 -3.71
N ASP A 27 -4.59 1.77 -5.02
CA ASP A 27 -5.54 2.29 -6.01
C ASP A 27 -7.00 1.91 -5.68
N GLU A 28 -7.22 0.66 -5.26
CA GLU A 28 -8.55 0.15 -4.96
C GLU A 28 -9.11 0.70 -3.63
N TYR A 29 -8.24 0.95 -2.64
CA TYR A 29 -8.67 1.23 -1.27
C TYR A 29 -8.23 2.58 -0.71
N TRP A 30 -7.55 3.46 -1.46
CA TRP A 30 -6.98 4.70 -0.91
C TRP A 30 -8.00 5.55 -0.15
N LYS A 31 -9.24 5.67 -0.65
CA LYS A 31 -10.32 6.41 0.05
C LYS A 31 -10.67 5.79 1.39
N MET A 32 -10.74 4.46 1.44
CA MET A 32 -11.07 3.73 2.67
C MET A 32 -9.91 3.79 3.66
N ILE A 33 -8.67 3.65 3.18
CA ILE A 33 -7.47 3.82 4.00
C ILE A 33 -7.46 5.21 4.60
N HIS A 34 -7.67 6.26 3.79
CA HIS A 34 -7.69 7.64 4.24
C HIS A 34 -8.76 7.90 5.31
N LEU A 35 -9.99 7.45 5.08
CA LEU A 35 -11.12 7.71 5.98
C LEU A 35 -11.09 6.87 7.27
N ALA A 36 -10.53 5.65 7.23
CA ALA A 36 -10.66 4.71 8.35
C ALA A 36 -9.36 4.46 9.14
N ALA A 37 -8.20 4.60 8.49
CA ALA A 37 -6.91 4.20 9.07
C ALA A 37 -5.87 5.32 9.07
N GLY A 38 -5.93 6.21 8.08
CA GLY A 38 -4.99 7.32 7.91
C GLY A 38 -3.64 6.91 7.32
N TRP A 39 -2.79 7.91 7.16
CA TRP A 39 -1.45 7.80 6.56
C TRP A 39 -0.53 6.85 7.35
N GLU A 40 -0.46 7.03 8.67
CA GLU A 40 0.43 6.26 9.55
C GLU A 40 0.17 4.74 9.48
N ALA A 41 -1.09 4.34 9.32
CA ALA A 41 -1.46 2.93 9.19
C ALA A 41 -0.95 2.33 7.88
N LEU A 42 -0.96 3.09 6.78
CA LEU A 42 -0.37 2.64 5.52
C LEU A 42 1.15 2.51 5.65
N VAL A 43 1.82 3.51 6.24
CA VAL A 43 3.26 3.46 6.50
C VAL A 43 3.63 2.22 7.31
N TYR A 44 2.92 1.95 8.40
CA TYR A 44 3.14 0.75 9.21
C TYR A 44 2.97 -0.54 8.39
N GLN A 45 1.91 -0.63 7.59
CA GLN A 45 1.65 -1.78 6.73
C GLN A 45 2.79 -2.02 5.73
N LEU A 46 3.35 -0.96 5.12
CA LEU A 46 4.46 -1.05 4.18
C LEU A 46 5.77 -1.49 4.87
N LEU A 47 6.04 -0.96 6.06
CA LEU A 47 7.21 -1.36 6.86
C LEU A 47 7.14 -2.84 7.28
N VAL A 48 5.95 -3.36 7.59
CA VAL A 48 5.76 -4.79 7.84
C VAL A 48 6.12 -5.62 6.60
N LEU A 49 5.74 -5.17 5.40
CA LEU A 49 6.07 -5.87 4.15
C LEU A 49 7.57 -5.82 3.84
N GLU A 50 8.26 -4.70 4.12
CA GLU A 50 9.72 -4.62 4.04
C GLU A 50 10.41 -5.54 5.06
N ALA A 51 9.93 -5.58 6.31
CA ALA A 51 10.48 -6.47 7.33
C ALA A 51 10.36 -7.95 6.93
N TRP A 52 9.31 -8.31 6.19
CA TRP A 52 9.14 -9.64 5.60
C TRP A 52 9.90 -9.84 4.27
N ARG A 53 10.70 -8.86 3.85
CA ARG A 53 11.46 -8.85 2.59
C ARG A 53 10.57 -9.01 1.35
N LEU A 54 9.33 -8.53 1.47
CA LEU A 54 8.36 -8.47 0.37
C LEU A 54 8.50 -7.16 -0.42
N LEU A 55 8.93 -6.09 0.23
CA LEU A 55 9.26 -4.81 -0.39
C LEU A 55 10.71 -4.41 -0.08
N ARG A 56 11.25 -3.55 -0.93
CA ARG A 56 12.49 -2.80 -0.72
C ARG A 56 12.15 -1.40 -0.24
N HIS A 57 13.06 -0.81 0.52
CA HIS A 57 12.89 0.54 1.07
C HIS A 57 12.47 1.59 0.04
N TYR A 58 13.09 1.59 -1.14
CA TYR A 58 12.76 2.56 -2.19
C TYR A 58 11.37 2.33 -2.82
N GLU A 59 10.86 1.09 -2.80
CA GLU A 59 9.51 0.78 -3.27
C GLU A 59 8.48 1.35 -2.29
N ILE A 60 8.78 1.36 -0.99
CA ILE A 60 7.93 2.01 0.02
C ILE A 60 7.79 3.50 -0.28
N ILE A 61 8.90 4.20 -0.53
CA ILE A 61 8.89 5.65 -0.81
C ILE A 61 7.98 5.94 -2.01
N SER A 62 8.16 5.21 -3.11
CA SER A 62 7.34 5.38 -4.31
C SER A 62 5.85 5.08 -4.08
N LEU A 63 5.52 4.06 -3.27
CA LEU A 63 4.13 3.72 -2.93
C LEU A 63 3.47 4.75 -2.02
N LEU A 64 4.25 5.37 -1.13
CA LEU A 64 3.79 6.46 -0.26
C LEU A 64 3.52 7.73 -1.07
N GLU A 65 4.44 8.13 -1.94
CA GLU A 65 4.25 9.26 -2.87
C GLU A 65 2.99 9.05 -3.73
N HIS A 66 2.80 7.85 -4.29
CA HIS A 66 1.61 7.48 -5.05
C HIS A 66 0.30 7.63 -4.23
N TYR A 67 0.29 7.15 -2.99
CA TYR A 67 -0.87 7.32 -2.12
C TYR A 67 -1.14 8.79 -1.76
N GLU A 68 -0.09 9.57 -1.50
CA GLU A 68 -0.15 11.02 -1.25
C GLU A 68 -0.78 11.77 -2.42
N GLU A 69 -0.37 11.44 -3.65
CA GLU A 69 -0.94 11.98 -4.90
C GLU A 69 -2.44 11.66 -5.01
N LEU A 70 -2.84 10.41 -4.73
CA LEU A 70 -4.24 9.99 -4.77
C LEU A 70 -5.12 10.72 -3.75
N VAL A 71 -4.61 10.96 -2.55
CA VAL A 71 -5.35 11.68 -1.50
C VAL A 71 -5.43 13.19 -1.81
N GLY A 72 -4.56 13.71 -2.68
CA GLY A 72 -4.46 15.14 -2.95
C GLY A 72 -3.72 15.90 -1.85
N MET A 73 -2.79 15.24 -1.16
CA MET A 73 -1.95 15.80 -0.07
C MET A 73 -0.91 16.82 -0.55
N GLN A 74 -1.05 17.35 -1.76
CA GLN A 74 -0.11 18.31 -2.36
C GLN A 74 0.04 19.62 -1.54
N TYR A 75 -0.83 19.83 -0.53
CA TYR A 75 -0.89 21.03 0.30
C TYR A 75 -1.27 20.78 1.78
N TRP A 76 -0.95 19.61 2.34
CA TRP A 76 -1.10 19.38 3.79
C TRP A 76 0.17 19.78 4.55
#